data_AF-A0AAN8C7Y4-F1
#
_entry.id   AF-A0AAN8C7Y4-F1
#
_cell.length_a   1.000
_cell.length_b   1.000
_cell.length_c   1.000
_cell.angle_alpha   90.00
_cell.angle_beta   90.00
_cell.angle_gamma   90.00
#
_symmetry.space_group_name_H-M   'P 1'
#
loop_
_entity.id
_entity.type
_entity.pdbx_description
1 polymer ?
#
loop_
_entity_poly.entity_id
_entity_poly.type
_entity_poly.pdbx_seq_one_letter_code
_entity_poly.pdbx_strand_id
1 'polypeptide(L)'
;MFTPRAAPSSGRRQQGRSSGRKSGTSLLFSPRRASLSGRGTPTRAQSHAAADLFNYDVQTFGSSLPVKVMEALTMAEEIDQISVKVDESGWAWMICGEKLIIWKICQTAVAKLSVCKELQLPDSEYNYTADLVAVSSAAPLETAGVQSISVLVLSVEGTARLWPSLSQEGNFTETDVDLGDLCNFVLAVKGRSFILTSEKNHLMRASVDSSGKLQYRALQRGQGVLSGIGRRVSSLFGILSPPANDTVSLTNIPFS
;
A
#
# COMPACT_ATOMS: atom_id res chain seq x y z
N MET A 1 -27.99 47.55 9.11
CA MET A 1 -27.33 48.24 7.98
C MET A 1 -27.04 47.21 6.90
N PHE A 2 -27.31 47.61 5.66
CA PHE A 2 -27.57 46.76 4.50
C PHE A 2 -26.32 46.19 3.80
N THR A 3 -26.54 45.03 3.22
CA THR A 3 -25.89 44.28 2.12
C THR A 3 -25.34 45.13 0.98
N PRO A 4 -24.25 44.71 0.28
CA PRO A 4 -23.86 45.32 -0.99
C PRO A 4 -24.64 44.72 -2.17
N ARG A 5 -25.06 45.59 -3.08
CA ARG A 5 -25.94 45.33 -4.24
C ARG A 5 -25.24 45.71 -5.55
N ALA A 6 -25.23 44.76 -6.48
CA ALA A 6 -25.45 44.81 -7.94
C ALA A 6 -24.65 45.74 -8.89
N ALA A 7 -24.29 45.15 -10.06
CA ALA A 7 -24.14 45.80 -11.39
C ALA A 7 -25.53 46.25 -11.96
N PRO A 8 -25.77 46.72 -13.23
CA PRO A 8 -24.95 46.84 -14.46
C PRO A 8 -25.28 48.09 -15.37
N SER A 9 -24.91 48.02 -16.67
CA SER A 9 -25.47 48.68 -17.90
C SER A 9 -24.46 49.56 -18.66
N SER A 10 -24.05 49.22 -19.90
CA SER A 10 -24.68 49.33 -21.24
C SER A 10 -24.46 50.70 -21.92
N GLY A 11 -23.71 50.70 -23.02
CA GLY A 11 -23.56 51.81 -23.97
C GLY A 11 -23.00 51.32 -25.31
N ARG A 12 -23.51 51.84 -26.42
CA ARG A 12 -23.64 51.23 -27.77
C ARG A 12 -22.91 52.07 -28.85
N ARG A 13 -22.66 51.46 -30.02
CA ARG A 13 -22.39 51.99 -31.41
C ARG A 13 -20.92 52.10 -31.86
N GLN A 14 -20.45 51.33 -32.86
CA GLN A 14 -20.59 51.36 -34.35
C GLN A 14 -19.30 51.90 -35.03
N GLN A 15 -18.56 51.04 -35.75
CA GLN A 15 -18.40 50.95 -37.23
C GLN A 15 -17.45 51.96 -37.90
N GLY A 16 -16.45 51.45 -38.63
CA GLY A 16 -15.65 52.17 -39.62
C GLY A 16 -14.89 51.20 -40.54
N ARG A 17 -15.09 51.33 -41.85
CA ARG A 17 -14.69 50.41 -42.93
C ARG A 17 -13.36 50.78 -43.61
N SER A 18 -12.62 49.74 -44.04
CA SER A 18 -11.91 49.51 -45.32
C SER A 18 -10.90 50.50 -45.94
N SER A 19 -9.80 49.87 -46.41
CA SER A 19 -9.20 49.94 -47.77
C SER A 19 -7.93 50.77 -48.01
N GLY A 20 -6.91 50.14 -48.61
CA GLY A 20 -5.76 50.81 -49.22
C GLY A 20 -4.60 49.85 -49.52
N ARG A 21 -4.38 49.53 -50.80
CA ARG A 21 -3.45 48.52 -51.38
C ARG A 21 -2.44 49.20 -52.33
N LYS A 22 -1.31 48.52 -52.59
CA LYS A 22 -0.46 48.43 -53.83
C LYS A 22 1.02 48.75 -53.56
N SER A 23 2.04 48.17 -54.21
CA SER A 23 2.23 47.06 -55.17
C SER A 23 3.74 46.94 -55.47
N GLY A 24 4.24 45.76 -55.88
CA GLY A 24 5.58 45.57 -56.47
C GLY A 24 5.76 44.13 -56.97
N THR A 25 6.25 43.96 -58.20
CA THR A 25 5.89 42.87 -59.13
C THR A 25 6.92 41.71 -59.25
N SER A 26 6.39 40.50 -59.47
CA SER A 26 6.90 39.27 -60.14
C SER A 26 8.38 39.10 -60.54
N LEU A 27 8.95 37.91 -60.26
CA LEU A 27 9.62 37.05 -61.25
C LEU A 27 9.45 35.55 -60.90
N LEU A 28 9.26 34.75 -61.95
CA LEU A 28 9.10 33.29 -61.98
C LEU A 28 10.41 32.56 -61.60
N PHE A 29 10.32 31.29 -61.18
CA PHE A 29 11.11 30.15 -61.70
C PHE A 29 10.89 28.90 -60.81
N SER A 30 10.62 27.76 -61.44
CA SER A 30 10.72 26.42 -60.85
C SER A 30 11.74 25.63 -61.67
N PRO A 31 12.59 24.80 -61.02
CA PRO A 31 12.69 23.42 -61.48
C PRO A 31 12.87 22.37 -60.36
N ARG A 32 12.45 21.14 -60.67
CA ARG A 32 12.63 19.89 -59.90
C ARG A 32 14.09 19.40 -59.91
N ARG A 33 14.61 18.88 -58.78
CA ARG A 33 15.06 17.45 -58.59
C ARG A 33 15.73 17.18 -57.22
N ALA A 34 15.19 16.16 -56.55
CA ALA A 34 15.80 15.07 -55.76
C ALA A 34 17.04 15.24 -54.83
N SER A 35 16.80 14.80 -53.58
CA SER A 35 17.54 13.81 -52.76
C SER A 35 18.76 14.19 -51.90
N LEU A 36 18.66 13.71 -50.64
CA LEU A 36 19.67 13.29 -49.65
C LEU A 36 19.98 14.23 -48.45
N SER A 37 19.62 13.68 -47.28
CA SER A 37 20.35 13.64 -46.02
C SER A 37 20.37 14.89 -45.11
N GLY A 38 19.91 14.69 -43.87
CA GLY A 38 19.98 15.68 -42.78
C GLY A 38 19.19 15.26 -41.53
N ARG A 39 19.51 14.08 -41.01
CA ARG A 39 19.00 13.43 -39.79
C ARG A 39 19.33 14.23 -38.52
N GLY A 40 18.41 14.24 -37.55
CA GLY A 40 18.72 14.67 -36.17
C GLY A 40 17.54 14.79 -35.21
N THR A 41 16.67 13.77 -35.08
CA THR A 41 15.81 13.63 -33.89
C THR A 41 16.48 12.70 -32.88
N PRO A 42 16.39 12.96 -31.56
CA PRO A 42 17.11 12.19 -30.56
C PRO A 42 16.58 10.75 -30.50
N THR A 43 17.55 9.83 -30.55
CA THR A 43 17.41 8.39 -30.55
C THR A 43 16.64 7.94 -29.30
N ARG A 44 15.45 7.38 -29.52
CA ARG A 44 14.73 6.50 -28.59
C ARG A 44 15.74 5.48 -28.04
N ALA A 45 15.91 5.48 -26.71
CA ALA A 45 16.74 4.51 -26.01
C ALA A 45 16.41 3.10 -26.51
N GLN A 46 17.45 2.36 -26.90
CA GLN A 46 17.37 1.03 -27.44
C GLN A 46 16.76 0.12 -26.37
N SER A 47 15.53 -0.34 -26.61
CA SER A 47 14.98 -1.48 -25.90
C SER A 47 15.95 -2.64 -26.09
N HIS A 48 16.50 -3.17 -24.99
CA HIS A 48 17.16 -4.47 -25.00
C HIS A 48 16.11 -5.56 -25.25
N ALA A 49 15.55 -5.59 -26.47
CA ALA A 49 14.87 -6.74 -27.02
C ALA A 49 15.96 -7.69 -27.53
N ALA A 50 16.65 -8.34 -26.61
CA ALA A 50 17.69 -9.31 -26.91
C ALA A 50 17.25 -10.70 -26.45
N ALA A 51 16.24 -11.22 -27.15
CA ALA A 51 16.05 -12.63 -27.51
C ALA A 51 14.65 -12.74 -28.11
N ASP A 52 14.56 -13.27 -29.34
CA ASP A 52 13.30 -13.79 -29.86
C ASP A 52 12.80 -14.91 -28.93
N LEU A 53 12.00 -14.56 -27.91
CA LEU A 53 11.13 -15.49 -27.22
C LEU A 53 10.02 -15.82 -28.21
N PHE A 54 10.16 -16.90 -28.98
CA PHE A 54 9.24 -17.30 -30.06
C PHE A 54 7.74 -17.42 -29.66
N ASN A 55 7.36 -17.18 -28.40
CA ASN A 55 5.97 -17.16 -27.92
C ASN A 55 5.62 -15.98 -26.98
N TYR A 56 6.54 -15.04 -26.70
CA TYR A 56 6.28 -13.94 -25.75
C TYR A 56 6.93 -12.63 -26.20
N ASP A 57 6.17 -11.55 -26.08
CA ASP A 57 6.65 -10.20 -26.33
C ASP A 57 6.96 -9.51 -24.98
N VAL A 58 8.19 -9.00 -24.85
CA VAL A 58 8.63 -8.29 -23.64
C VAL A 58 8.54 -6.80 -23.90
N GLN A 59 7.50 -6.17 -23.36
CA GLN A 59 7.24 -4.75 -23.52
C GLN A 59 6.99 -4.06 -22.19
N THR A 60 7.17 -2.73 -22.19
CA THR A 60 6.77 -1.88 -21.06
C THR A 60 5.27 -1.97 -20.85
N PHE A 61 4.86 -2.29 -19.62
CA PHE A 61 3.45 -2.35 -19.24
C PHE A 61 2.99 -1.03 -18.61
N GLY A 62 1.87 -0.50 -19.10
CA GLY A 62 1.21 0.64 -18.48
C GLY A 62 1.78 2.01 -18.86
N SER A 63 1.49 3.00 -18.01
CA SER A 63 2.01 4.37 -18.14
C SER A 63 3.44 4.47 -17.62
N SER A 64 4.14 5.55 -17.96
CA SER A 64 5.47 5.85 -17.40
C SER A 64 5.45 5.82 -15.86
N LEU A 65 6.53 5.34 -15.25
CA LEU A 65 6.68 5.33 -13.80
C LEU A 65 6.57 6.75 -13.23
N PRO A 66 5.99 6.91 -12.02
CA PRO A 66 5.96 8.20 -11.35
C PRO A 66 7.35 8.81 -11.17
N VAL A 67 7.44 10.14 -11.21
CA VAL A 67 8.72 10.87 -11.08
C VAL A 67 9.50 10.43 -9.84
N LYS A 68 8.84 10.28 -8.69
CA LYS A 68 9.48 9.81 -7.45
C LYS A 68 10.14 8.43 -7.59
N VAL A 69 9.50 7.51 -8.31
CA VAL A 69 10.05 6.17 -8.56
C VAL A 69 11.28 6.29 -9.46
N MET A 70 11.19 7.08 -10.53
CA MET A 70 12.31 7.32 -11.44
C MET A 70 13.49 8.01 -10.74
N GLU A 71 13.22 9.01 -9.90
CA GLU A 71 14.24 9.71 -9.12
C GLU A 71 14.94 8.75 -8.17
N ALA A 72 14.20 7.93 -7.41
CA ALA A 72 14.79 6.94 -6.51
C ALA A 72 15.65 5.92 -7.28
N LEU A 73 15.17 5.39 -8.41
CA LEU A 73 15.95 4.49 -9.26
C LEU A 73 17.21 5.14 -9.86
N THR A 74 17.18 6.45 -10.12
CA THR A 74 18.31 7.19 -10.70
C THR A 74 19.36 7.55 -9.64
N MET A 75 18.91 7.79 -8.40
CA MET A 75 19.75 8.23 -7.29
C MET A 75 20.26 7.07 -6.43
N ALA A 76 19.72 5.86 -6.61
CA ALA A 76 20.16 4.68 -5.88
C ALA A 76 21.65 4.41 -6.12
N GLU A 77 22.37 4.22 -5.02
CA GLU A 77 23.77 3.82 -5.03
C GLU A 77 23.92 2.30 -5.17
N GLU A 78 25.13 1.80 -5.44
CA GLU A 78 25.38 0.35 -5.55
C GLU A 78 25.05 -0.42 -4.27
N ILE A 79 25.07 0.27 -3.12
CA ILE A 79 24.76 -0.30 -1.81
C ILE A 79 23.26 -0.30 -1.50
N ASP A 80 22.46 0.50 -2.22
CA ASP A 80 21.03 0.61 -1.96
C ASP A 80 20.31 -0.64 -2.46
N GLN A 81 19.85 -1.46 -1.50
CA GLN A 81 19.03 -2.61 -1.83
C GLN A 81 17.64 -2.14 -2.29
N ILE A 82 17.35 -2.38 -3.57
CA ILE A 82 16.03 -2.08 -4.15
C ILE A 82 15.18 -3.34 -4.14
N SER A 83 13.97 -3.23 -3.60
CA SER A 83 12.98 -4.30 -3.60
C SER A 83 11.62 -3.77 -4.05
N VAL A 84 10.95 -4.45 -4.97
CA VAL A 84 9.68 -4.01 -5.56
C VAL A 84 8.66 -5.13 -5.47
N LYS A 85 7.42 -4.77 -5.16
CA LYS A 85 6.27 -5.68 -5.22
C LYS A 85 5.15 -5.05 -6.03
N VAL A 86 4.60 -5.87 -6.91
CA VAL A 86 3.46 -5.53 -7.77
C VAL A 86 2.31 -6.41 -7.34
N ASP A 87 1.20 -5.77 -6.98
CA ASP A 87 0.00 -6.43 -6.53
C ASP A 87 -1.04 -6.50 -7.66
N GLU A 88 -1.82 -7.58 -7.69
CA GLU A 88 -2.84 -7.84 -8.71
C GLU A 88 -3.93 -6.75 -8.73
N SER A 89 -4.12 -6.03 -7.62
CA SER A 89 -5.04 -4.88 -7.55
C SER A 89 -4.57 -3.65 -8.36
N GLY A 90 -3.38 -3.73 -8.96
CA GLY A 90 -2.74 -2.67 -9.72
C GLY A 90 -2.13 -1.59 -8.84
N TRP A 91 -1.76 -1.93 -7.61
CA TRP A 91 -0.86 -1.15 -6.77
C TRP A 91 0.54 -1.75 -6.82
N ALA A 92 1.53 -0.90 -6.65
CA ALA A 92 2.91 -1.36 -6.48
C ALA A 92 3.60 -0.53 -5.41
N TRP A 93 4.62 -1.13 -4.81
CA TRP A 93 5.47 -0.46 -3.85
C TRP A 93 6.92 -0.88 -4.02
N MET A 94 7.80 0.08 -3.75
CA MET A 94 9.24 -0.05 -3.87
C MET A 94 9.88 0.42 -2.58
N ILE A 95 10.86 -0.34 -2.13
CA ILE A 95 11.80 0.05 -1.10
C ILE A 95 13.12 0.41 -1.79
N CYS A 96 13.67 1.56 -1.40
CA CYS A 96 14.96 2.06 -1.87
C CYS A 96 15.63 2.79 -0.69
N GLY A 97 16.63 2.16 -0.08
CA GLY A 97 17.20 2.63 1.18
C GLY A 97 16.12 2.70 2.28
N GLU A 98 15.98 3.87 2.90
CA GLU A 98 15.01 4.14 3.99
C GLU A 98 13.63 4.62 3.50
N LYS A 99 13.39 4.57 2.18
CA LYS A 99 12.17 5.11 1.57
C LYS A 99 11.27 4.00 1.06
N LEU A 100 9.99 4.10 1.40
CA LEU A 100 8.91 3.29 0.81
C LEU A 100 8.09 4.15 -0.14
N ILE A 101 8.12 3.82 -1.43
CA ILE A 101 7.36 4.53 -2.47
C ILE A 101 6.21 3.63 -2.94
N ILE A 102 4.97 4.08 -2.79
CA ILE A 102 3.75 3.35 -3.16
C ILE A 102 2.99 4.12 -4.24
N TRP A 103 2.56 3.42 -5.29
CA TRP A 103 1.82 4.04 -6.40
C TRP A 103 0.75 3.14 -7.00
N LYS A 104 -0.22 3.77 -7.68
CA LYS A 104 -1.20 3.06 -8.51
C LYS A 104 -0.65 2.92 -9.94
N ILE A 105 -0.62 1.69 -10.44
CA ILE A 105 -0.15 1.35 -11.78
C ILE A 105 -1.19 1.80 -12.83
N CYS A 106 -0.72 2.18 -14.02
CA CYS A 106 -1.56 2.61 -15.16
C CYS A 106 -2.51 3.77 -14.87
N GLN A 107 -2.23 4.57 -13.83
CA GLN A 107 -3.04 5.74 -13.54
C GLN A 107 -2.66 6.89 -14.48
N THR A 108 -3.65 7.61 -14.99
CA THR A 108 -3.48 8.73 -15.91
C THR A 108 -2.38 9.70 -15.47
N ALA A 109 -1.50 10.08 -16.39
CA ALA A 109 -0.37 11.00 -16.17
C ALA A 109 -0.75 12.44 -15.79
N VAL A 110 -2.03 12.72 -15.55
CA VAL A 110 -2.49 14.00 -15.00
C VAL A 110 -2.13 14.02 -13.52
N ALA A 111 -1.15 14.84 -13.15
CA ALA A 111 -0.56 14.89 -11.80
C ALA A 111 -1.58 14.99 -10.66
N LYS A 112 -2.74 15.64 -10.89
CA LYS A 112 -3.81 15.75 -9.89
C LYS A 112 -4.53 14.43 -9.60
N LEU A 113 -4.43 13.47 -10.51
CA LEU A 113 -5.08 12.17 -10.42
C LEU A 113 -4.08 11.03 -10.17
N SER A 114 -2.79 11.21 -10.45
CA SER A 114 -1.78 10.19 -10.19
C SER A 114 -1.52 10.04 -8.69
N VAL A 115 -1.64 8.82 -8.18
CA VAL A 115 -1.31 8.47 -6.80
C VAL A 115 0.10 7.92 -6.74
N CYS A 116 0.99 8.69 -6.14
CA CYS A 116 2.34 8.26 -5.79
C CYS A 116 2.71 8.90 -4.45
N LYS A 117 3.07 8.07 -3.48
CA LYS A 117 3.25 8.43 -2.08
C LYS A 117 4.56 7.86 -1.58
N GLU A 118 5.27 8.64 -0.79
CA GLU A 118 6.57 8.29 -0.22
C GLU A 118 6.41 8.32 1.30
N LEU A 119 6.79 7.22 1.94
CA LEU A 119 6.71 7.03 3.37
C LEU A 119 8.13 6.79 3.89
N GLN A 120 8.44 7.40 5.03
CA GLN A 120 9.71 7.16 5.73
C GLN A 120 9.60 5.84 6.51
N LEU A 121 10.52 4.92 6.23
CA LEU A 121 10.62 3.66 6.97
C LEU A 121 11.07 3.92 8.41
N PRO A 122 10.75 3.04 9.37
CA PRO A 122 11.38 3.07 10.68
C PRO A 122 12.88 2.81 10.56
N ASP A 123 13.66 3.44 11.44
CA ASP A 123 15.09 3.11 11.58
C ASP A 123 15.20 1.62 11.95
N SER A 124 16.13 0.91 11.32
CA SER A 124 16.31 -0.53 11.45
C SER A 124 17.78 -0.87 11.25
N GLU A 125 18.28 -1.88 11.97
CA GLU A 125 19.64 -2.38 11.77
C GLU A 125 19.77 -3.23 10.50
N TYR A 126 18.62 -3.61 9.92
CA TYR A 126 18.51 -4.47 8.75
C TYR A 126 17.86 -3.74 7.57
N ASN A 127 18.25 -4.15 6.36
CA ASN A 127 17.62 -3.68 5.14
C ASN A 127 16.17 -4.16 5.03
N TYR A 128 15.29 -3.26 4.60
CA TYR A 128 13.92 -3.61 4.30
C TYR A 128 13.77 -4.28 2.93
N THR A 129 12.76 -5.15 2.82
CA THR A 129 12.33 -5.74 1.55
C THR A 129 10.84 -5.47 1.33
N ALA A 130 10.38 -5.47 0.08
CA ALA A 130 8.98 -5.20 -0.23
C ALA A 130 8.01 -6.26 0.33
N ASP A 131 8.52 -7.43 0.76
CA ASP A 131 7.75 -8.46 1.45
C ASP A 131 7.48 -8.17 2.93
N LEU A 132 8.21 -7.22 3.51
CA LEU A 132 7.96 -6.66 4.83
C LEU A 132 6.94 -5.50 4.82
N VAL A 133 6.27 -5.30 3.67
CA VAL A 133 5.24 -4.29 3.49
C VAL A 133 3.94 -4.94 3.02
N ALA A 134 2.84 -4.57 3.68
CA ALA A 134 1.50 -4.97 3.29
C ALA A 134 0.58 -3.76 3.12
N VAL A 135 -0.12 -3.73 1.98
CA VAL A 135 -1.11 -2.71 1.65
C VAL A 135 -2.51 -3.33 1.78
N SER A 136 -3.42 -2.65 2.46
CA SER A 136 -4.78 -3.13 2.69
C SER A 136 -5.79 -1.99 2.65
N SER A 137 -7.05 -2.32 2.37
CA SER A 137 -8.17 -1.38 2.42
C SER A 137 -9.45 -2.10 2.86
N ALA A 138 -10.45 -1.34 3.32
CA ALA A 138 -11.77 -1.92 3.61
C ALA A 138 -12.54 -2.32 2.35
N ALA A 139 -12.44 -1.51 1.30
CA ALA A 139 -12.97 -1.81 -0.03
C ALA A 139 -11.92 -2.60 -0.84
N PRO A 140 -12.29 -3.26 -1.96
CA PRO A 140 -11.33 -3.85 -2.88
C PRO A 140 -10.28 -2.82 -3.32
N LEU A 141 -9.01 -3.22 -3.25
CA LEU A 141 -7.87 -2.30 -3.39
C LEU A 141 -7.79 -1.68 -4.80
N GLU A 142 -8.37 -2.35 -5.80
CA GLU A 142 -8.54 -1.88 -7.18
C GLU A 142 -9.31 -0.56 -7.25
N THR A 143 -10.31 -0.39 -6.38
CA THR A 143 -11.26 0.73 -6.37
C THR A 143 -11.10 1.64 -5.16
N ALA A 144 -10.25 1.26 -4.20
CA ALA A 144 -10.04 2.02 -2.98
C ALA A 144 -9.37 3.38 -3.29
N GLY A 145 -9.98 4.44 -2.78
CA GLY A 145 -9.35 5.76 -2.76
C GLY A 145 -8.16 5.78 -1.79
N VAL A 146 -7.18 6.66 -2.06
CA VAL A 146 -5.93 6.80 -1.29
C VAL A 146 -6.15 6.92 0.22
N GLN A 147 -7.20 7.62 0.63
CA GLN A 147 -7.56 7.82 2.04
C GLN A 147 -8.03 6.56 2.77
N SER A 148 -8.42 5.52 2.03
CA SER A 148 -8.95 4.25 2.56
C SER A 148 -7.89 3.16 2.61
N ILE A 149 -6.68 3.45 2.12
CA ILE A 149 -5.57 2.52 2.02
C ILE A 149 -4.72 2.65 3.28
N SER A 150 -4.63 1.57 4.01
CA SER A 150 -3.71 1.39 5.12
C SER A 150 -2.45 0.65 4.66
N VAL A 151 -1.32 1.00 5.25
CA VAL A 151 -0.01 0.38 4.97
C VAL A 151 0.58 -0.08 6.29
N LEU A 152 0.97 -1.34 6.36
CA LEU A 152 1.75 -1.88 7.46
C LEU A 152 3.16 -2.21 6.96
N VAL A 153 4.15 -1.72 7.69
CA VAL A 153 5.56 -2.07 7.51
C VAL A 153 6.04 -2.78 8.77
N LEU A 154 6.91 -3.77 8.59
CA LEU A 154 7.53 -4.54 9.67
C LEU A 154 9.06 -4.48 9.50
N SER A 155 9.80 -4.05 10.52
CA SER A 155 11.26 -4.21 10.52
C SER A 155 11.63 -5.67 10.80
N VAL A 156 12.83 -6.08 10.39
CA VAL A 156 13.32 -7.45 10.61
C VAL A 156 13.42 -7.75 12.12
N GLU A 157 13.74 -6.75 12.94
CA GLU A 157 13.86 -6.94 14.40
C GLU A 157 12.52 -6.89 15.16
N GLY A 158 11.42 -6.49 14.49
CA GLY A 158 10.07 -6.56 15.08
C GLY A 158 9.39 -5.22 15.33
N THR A 159 9.86 -4.11 14.78
CA THR A 159 9.13 -2.84 14.87
C THR A 159 8.05 -2.78 13.78
N ALA A 160 6.78 -2.66 14.18
CA ALA A 160 5.65 -2.55 13.26
C ALA A 160 5.14 -1.12 13.18
N ARG A 161 5.13 -0.53 11.97
CA ARG A 161 4.60 0.82 11.71
C ARG A 161 3.38 0.77 10.79
N LEU A 162 2.26 1.30 11.26
CA LEU A 162 1.00 1.35 10.53
C LEU A 162 0.65 2.79 10.15
N TRP A 163 0.47 3.02 8.86
CA TRP A 163 -0.25 4.18 8.35
C TRP A 163 -1.71 3.80 8.13
N PRO A 164 -2.67 4.37 8.89
CA PRO A 164 -4.09 4.07 8.70
C PRO A 164 -4.65 4.64 7.39
N SER A 165 -3.97 5.64 6.81
CA SER A 165 -4.33 6.26 5.54
C SER A 165 -3.10 6.72 4.77
N LEU A 166 -2.97 6.27 3.52
CA LEU A 166 -1.91 6.67 2.60
C LEU A 166 -2.01 8.16 2.18
N SER A 167 -3.14 8.83 2.46
CA SER A 167 -3.25 10.28 2.24
C SER A 167 -2.55 11.12 3.32
N GLN A 168 -2.20 10.51 4.45
CA GLN A 168 -1.62 11.16 5.63
C GLN A 168 -0.26 10.54 5.96
N GLU A 169 0.76 10.87 5.17
CA GLU A 169 2.11 10.29 5.25
C GLU A 169 2.76 10.44 6.65
N GLY A 170 2.45 11.52 7.37
CA GLY A 170 2.96 11.77 8.73
C GLY A 170 2.09 11.20 9.86
N ASN A 171 0.98 10.53 9.56
CA ASN A 171 0.12 9.92 10.56
C ASN A 171 0.38 8.40 10.58
N PHE A 172 1.13 7.94 11.57
CA PHE A 172 1.39 6.53 11.78
C PHE A 172 1.35 6.18 13.26
N THR A 173 1.13 4.89 13.53
CA THR A 173 1.34 4.29 14.85
C THR A 173 2.46 3.27 14.77
N GLU A 174 3.27 3.20 15.81
CA GLU A 174 4.40 2.28 15.90
C GLU A 174 4.28 1.45 17.16
N THR A 175 4.57 0.16 17.03
CA THR A 175 4.46 -0.82 18.10
C THR A 175 5.47 -1.93 17.90
N ASP A 176 6.10 -2.37 18.98
CA ASP A 176 6.99 -3.51 18.96
C ASP A 176 6.21 -4.83 18.91
N VAL A 177 6.75 -5.77 18.13
CA VAL A 177 6.19 -7.07 17.86
C VAL A 177 7.22 -8.14 18.18
N ASP A 178 6.88 -8.99 19.13
CA ASP A 178 7.68 -10.17 19.46
C ASP A 178 7.09 -11.42 18.76
N LEU A 179 7.72 -11.85 17.67
CA LEU A 179 7.45 -13.15 17.03
C LEU A 179 8.32 -14.29 17.60
N GLY A 180 9.15 -14.00 18.61
CA GLY A 180 10.15 -14.90 19.19
C GLY A 180 11.36 -15.15 18.27
N ASP A 181 11.45 -14.43 17.15
CA ASP A 181 12.48 -14.54 16.13
C ASP A 181 12.40 -13.38 15.13
N LEU A 182 13.38 -13.25 14.21
CA LEU A 182 13.37 -12.23 13.16
C LEU A 182 12.16 -12.35 12.24
N CYS A 183 11.63 -11.20 11.84
CA CYS A 183 10.50 -11.08 10.93
C CYS A 183 10.91 -11.42 9.50
N ASN A 184 10.06 -12.14 8.78
CA ASN A 184 10.32 -12.61 7.41
C ASN A 184 9.44 -11.89 6.38
N PHE A 185 8.11 -12.01 6.51
CA PHE A 185 7.18 -11.31 5.61
C PHE A 185 5.86 -10.96 6.30
N VAL A 186 5.15 -9.99 5.71
CA VAL A 186 3.81 -9.58 6.09
C VAL A 186 2.84 -9.66 4.91
N LEU A 187 1.62 -10.11 5.17
CA LEU A 187 0.56 -10.23 4.16
C LEU A 187 -0.71 -9.56 4.64
N ALA A 188 -1.33 -8.76 3.79
CA ALA A 188 -2.67 -8.26 4.02
C ALA A 188 -3.69 -9.39 3.84
N VAL A 189 -4.65 -9.47 4.76
CA VAL A 189 -5.79 -10.39 4.68
C VAL A 189 -7.09 -9.62 4.86
N LYS A 190 -8.21 -10.26 4.53
CA LYS A 190 -9.54 -9.64 4.58
C LYS A 190 -9.84 -9.04 5.96
N GLY A 191 -10.55 -7.91 5.97
CA GLY A 191 -11.01 -7.25 7.18
C GLY A 191 -9.95 -6.38 7.86
N ARG A 192 -9.10 -5.67 7.10
CA ARG A 192 -8.04 -4.77 7.63
C ARG A 192 -7.14 -5.46 8.67
N SER A 193 -6.76 -6.69 8.36
CA SER A 193 -5.85 -7.45 9.20
C SER A 193 -4.67 -7.95 8.37
N PHE A 194 -3.61 -8.32 9.07
CA PHE A 194 -2.35 -8.71 8.50
C PHE A 194 -1.89 -10.01 9.14
N ILE A 195 -1.15 -10.82 8.40
CA ILE A 195 -0.42 -11.97 8.92
C ILE A 195 1.06 -11.60 8.88
N LEU A 196 1.71 -11.67 10.03
CA LEU A 196 3.15 -11.50 10.20
C LEU A 196 3.76 -12.87 10.41
N THR A 197 4.96 -13.05 9.86
CA THR A 197 5.66 -14.32 9.91
C THR A 197 7.10 -14.12 10.33
N SER A 198 7.66 -15.09 11.04
CA SER A 198 9.08 -15.14 11.35
C SER A 198 9.85 -16.12 10.48
N GLU A 199 11.18 -16.04 10.50
CA GLU A 199 12.05 -17.01 9.82
C GLU A 199 11.82 -18.46 10.29
N LYS A 200 11.52 -18.65 11.59
CA LYS A 200 11.13 -19.95 12.18
C LYS A 200 9.67 -20.35 11.96
N ASN A 201 8.95 -19.71 11.05
CA ASN A 201 7.54 -20.01 10.74
C ASN A 201 6.61 -19.87 11.96
N HIS A 202 6.83 -18.87 12.80
CA HIS A 202 5.80 -18.39 13.72
C HIS A 202 4.87 -17.47 12.98
N LEU A 203 3.57 -17.62 13.22
CA LEU A 203 2.53 -16.86 12.56
C LEU A 203 1.76 -16.05 13.58
N MET A 204 1.58 -14.77 13.31
CA MET A 204 0.79 -13.88 14.14
C MET A 204 -0.14 -13.06 13.28
N ARG A 205 -1.36 -12.83 13.78
CA ARG A 205 -2.32 -11.95 13.14
C ARG A 205 -2.28 -10.59 13.82
N ALA A 206 -2.10 -9.53 13.04
CA ALA A 206 -2.37 -8.16 13.46
C ALA A 206 -3.73 -7.71 12.95
N SER A 207 -4.48 -7.00 13.78
CA SER A 207 -5.73 -6.35 13.40
C SER A 207 -5.78 -4.95 13.96
N VAL A 208 -6.31 -4.01 13.17
CA VAL A 208 -6.53 -2.64 13.64
C VAL A 208 -7.83 -2.60 14.44
N ASP A 209 -7.76 -2.16 15.71
CA ASP A 209 -8.94 -1.99 16.55
C ASP A 209 -9.73 -0.70 16.20
N SER A 210 -10.86 -0.47 16.88
CA SER A 210 -11.68 0.72 16.68
C SER A 210 -10.99 2.02 17.07
N SER A 211 -9.92 1.95 17.88
CA SER A 211 -9.10 3.10 18.26
C SER A 211 -7.96 3.37 17.27
N GLY A 212 -7.79 2.51 16.26
CA GLY A 212 -6.71 2.62 15.27
C GLY A 212 -5.38 2.01 15.73
N LYS A 213 -5.36 1.26 16.83
CA LYS A 213 -4.16 0.58 17.34
C LYS A 213 -4.07 -0.84 16.81
N LEU A 214 -2.84 -1.33 16.64
CA LEU A 214 -2.59 -2.72 16.27
C LEU A 214 -2.79 -3.63 17.48
N GLN A 215 -3.60 -4.66 17.27
CA GLN A 215 -3.81 -5.76 18.20
C GLN A 215 -3.23 -7.03 17.60
N TYR A 216 -2.47 -7.77 18.41
CA TYR A 216 -1.74 -8.94 17.97
C TYR A 216 -2.29 -10.22 18.58
N ARG A 217 -2.36 -11.27 17.78
CA ARG A 217 -2.80 -12.60 18.20
C ARG A 217 -1.98 -13.68 17.52
N ALA A 218 -1.29 -14.52 18.29
CA ALA A 218 -0.62 -15.70 17.77
C ALA A 218 -1.62 -16.63 17.06
N LEU A 219 -1.28 -17.08 15.86
CA LEU A 219 -2.07 -18.06 15.12
C LEU A 219 -1.66 -19.46 15.60
N GLN A 220 -2.61 -20.19 16.19
CA GLN A 220 -2.37 -21.55 16.65
C GLN A 220 -1.96 -22.42 15.45
N ARG A 221 -0.79 -23.07 15.52
CA ARG A 221 -0.47 -24.18 14.60
C ARG A 221 -1.60 -25.18 14.72
N GLY A 222 -2.27 -25.48 13.60
CA GLY A 222 -3.42 -26.36 13.58
C GLY A 222 -3.14 -27.62 14.40
N GLN A 223 -3.71 -27.68 15.60
CA GLN A 223 -3.77 -28.90 16.37
C GLN A 223 -4.64 -29.81 15.51
N GLY A 224 -4.07 -30.89 14.96
CA GLY A 224 -4.80 -31.81 14.10
C GLY A 224 -6.15 -32.14 14.72
N VAL A 225 -7.15 -32.41 13.86
CA VAL A 225 -8.57 -32.62 14.22
C VAL A 225 -8.77 -33.75 15.26
N LEU A 226 -7.72 -34.46 15.67
CA LEU A 226 -7.69 -35.51 16.67
C LEU A 226 -7.06 -35.11 18.04
N SER A 227 -6.49 -33.91 18.19
CA SER A 227 -5.81 -33.50 19.44
C SER A 227 -6.76 -33.41 20.66
N GLY A 228 -8.08 -33.32 20.41
CA GLY A 228 -9.12 -33.25 21.43
C GLY A 228 -9.79 -34.58 21.83
N ILE A 229 -9.58 -35.68 21.08
CA ILE A 229 -10.35 -36.92 21.30
C ILE A 229 -9.85 -37.71 22.54
N GLY A 230 -8.66 -37.40 23.06
CA GLY A 230 -8.08 -38.11 24.21
C GLY A 230 -8.29 -37.46 25.59
N ARG A 231 -8.93 -36.28 25.72
CA ARG A 231 -8.94 -35.52 27.00
C ARG A 231 -10.29 -35.44 27.71
N ARG A 232 -11.24 -36.32 27.38
CA ARG A 232 -12.49 -36.45 28.14
C ARG A 232 -12.82 -37.92 28.43
N VAL A 233 -12.10 -38.49 29.39
CA VAL A 233 -12.59 -39.55 30.28
C VAL A 233 -12.02 -39.29 31.67
N SER A 234 -12.50 -38.23 32.30
CA SER A 234 -12.48 -38.12 33.76
C SER A 234 -13.92 -37.92 34.20
N SER A 235 -14.37 -38.76 35.14
CA SER A 235 -15.69 -38.79 35.80
C SER A 235 -16.77 -39.64 35.15
N LEU A 236 -16.78 -40.94 35.46
CA LEU A 236 -18.01 -41.73 35.65
C LEU A 236 -17.72 -43.04 36.44
N PHE A 237 -17.11 -42.90 37.62
CA PHE A 237 -17.16 -43.93 38.68
C PHE A 237 -17.43 -43.27 40.02
N GLY A 238 -18.68 -42.81 40.21
CA GLY A 238 -19.24 -42.49 41.52
C GLY A 238 -20.10 -43.66 41.98
N ILE A 239 -19.47 -44.73 42.43
CA ILE A 239 -20.13 -45.88 43.06
C ILE A 239 -20.47 -45.49 44.51
N LEU A 240 -21.78 -45.47 44.80
CA LEU A 240 -22.44 -45.68 46.10
C LEU A 240 -21.81 -45.02 47.34
N SER A 241 -22.26 -43.82 47.67
CA SER A 241 -22.25 -43.35 49.07
C SER A 241 -23.44 -43.98 49.82
N PRO A 242 -23.25 -44.64 50.97
CA PRO A 242 -24.36 -44.98 51.86
C PRO A 242 -24.89 -43.71 52.57
N PRO A 243 -26.18 -43.67 52.94
CA PRO A 243 -26.75 -42.52 53.63
C PRO A 243 -26.19 -42.43 55.06
N ALA A 244 -25.53 -41.32 55.39
CA ALA A 244 -25.20 -40.97 56.77
C ALA A 244 -26.47 -40.41 57.43
N ASN A 245 -27.08 -41.24 58.26
CA ASN A 245 -28.20 -40.89 59.13
C ASN A 245 -27.69 -40.19 60.39
N ASP A 246 -28.39 -39.12 60.77
CA ASP A 246 -28.59 -38.54 62.10
C ASP A 246 -27.42 -38.39 63.08
N THR A 247 -27.04 -37.12 63.34
CA THR A 247 -26.91 -36.63 64.73
C THR A 247 -27.22 -35.14 64.79
N VAL A 248 -28.43 -34.83 65.27
CA VAL A 248 -28.78 -33.55 65.87
C VAL A 248 -28.11 -33.47 67.24
N SER A 249 -27.27 -32.47 67.48
CA SER A 249 -26.91 -32.05 68.84
C SER A 249 -27.02 -30.53 68.94
N LEU A 250 -28.06 -30.13 69.65
CA LEU A 250 -28.45 -28.76 69.99
C LEU A 250 -27.34 -28.05 70.78
N THR A 251 -26.96 -26.87 70.32
CA THR A 251 -26.24 -25.87 71.10
C THR A 251 -27.13 -25.35 72.22
N ASN A 252 -26.81 -25.71 73.46
CA ASN A 252 -27.39 -25.12 74.67
C ASN A 252 -26.72 -23.77 74.94
N ILE A 253 -27.51 -22.70 74.93
CA ILE A 253 -27.14 -21.35 75.40
C ILE A 253 -27.60 -21.25 76.87
N PRO A 254 -26.77 -20.75 77.80
CA PRO A 254 -27.18 -20.61 79.20
C PRO A 254 -27.98 -19.32 79.41
N PHE A 255 -29.00 -19.38 80.26
CA PHE A 255 -29.60 -18.21 80.91
C PHE A 255 -29.57 -18.41 82.43
N SER A 256 -29.36 -17.30 83.15
CA SER A 256 -29.54 -17.13 84.59
C SER A 256 -30.92 -17.54 85.08
#